data_AF-A0A527A433-F1
#
_entry.id   AF-A0A527A433-F1
#
_cell.length_a   1.000
_cell.length_b   1.000
_cell.length_c   1.000
_cell.angle_alpha   90.00
_cell.angle_beta   90.00
_cell.angle_gamma   90.00
#
_symmetry.space_group_name_H-M   'P 1'
#
loop_
_entity.id
_entity.type
_entity.pdbx_description
1 polymer ?
#
loop_
_entity_poly.entity_id
_entity_poly.type
_entity_poly.pdbx_seq_one_letter_code
_entity_poly.pdbx_strand_id
1 'polypeptide(L)'
;SGHEAILPVPRSVVHTHASPRSAVNFLIHAAAIDGSAVGPRRNLTMPGVAVTVGEQIEALERIAGAKAVNLIREEPDDTIWAIVKGWPTRFEARRSRELGFA
;
A
#
# COMPACT_ATOMS: atom_id res chain seq x y z
N SER A 1 10.72 -16.79 14.71
CA SER A 1 11.95 -15.97 14.66
C SER A 1 11.77 -14.87 13.62
N GLY A 2 12.44 -13.71 13.80
CA GLY A 2 12.57 -12.75 12.72
C GLY A 2 13.59 -13.24 11.68
N HIS A 3 13.48 -12.77 10.45
CA HIS A 3 14.44 -13.05 9.38
C HIS A 3 14.99 -11.72 8.87
N GLU A 4 16.26 -11.69 8.45
CA GLU A 4 16.82 -10.53 7.78
C GLU A 4 16.08 -10.24 6.48
N ALA A 5 15.88 -8.95 6.19
CA ALA A 5 15.21 -8.48 4.99
C ALA A 5 16.04 -7.39 4.30
N ILE A 6 16.24 -7.54 3.00
CA ILE A 6 16.91 -6.53 2.18
C ILE A 6 15.93 -5.41 1.87
N LEU A 7 16.36 -4.16 2.08
CA LEU A 7 15.68 -2.96 1.58
C LEU A 7 16.40 -2.46 0.32
N PRO A 8 15.84 -2.71 -0.88
CA PRO A 8 16.50 -2.40 -2.15
C PRO A 8 16.25 -0.98 -2.67
N VAL A 9 15.39 -0.20 -2.00
CA VAL A 9 14.92 1.11 -2.47
C VAL A 9 15.05 2.17 -1.38
N PRO A 10 15.14 3.47 -1.75
CA PRO A 10 15.22 4.54 -0.77
C PRO A 10 14.03 4.54 0.20
N ARG A 11 14.29 4.92 1.46
CA ARG A 11 13.23 5.08 2.48
C ARG A 11 12.17 6.12 2.09
N SER A 12 12.48 7.05 1.20
CA SER A 12 11.57 8.11 0.73
C SER A 12 10.53 7.65 -0.29
N VAL A 13 10.63 6.43 -0.82
CA VAL A 13 9.67 5.89 -1.81
C VAL A 13 8.29 5.76 -1.18
N VAL A 14 7.27 6.31 -1.83
CA VAL A 14 5.87 6.27 -1.40
C VAL A 14 5.10 5.24 -2.19
N HIS A 15 4.32 4.42 -1.51
CA HIS A 15 3.36 3.52 -2.15
C HIS A 15 2.00 3.56 -1.43
N THR A 16 0.93 3.26 -2.17
CA THR A 16 -0.42 3.14 -1.59
C THR A 16 -0.69 1.68 -1.24
N HIS A 17 -1.07 1.43 0.01
CA HIS A 17 -1.31 0.09 0.54
C HIS A 17 -2.75 -0.09 1.00
N ALA A 18 -3.21 -1.35 0.95
CA ALA A 18 -4.42 -1.82 1.61
C ALA A 18 -4.12 -3.15 2.29
N SER A 19 -4.74 -3.41 3.44
CA SER A 19 -4.60 -4.70 4.12
C SER A 19 -5.31 -5.81 3.33
N PRO A 20 -4.95 -7.10 3.51
CA PRO A 20 -5.71 -8.20 2.93
C PRO A 20 -7.19 -8.18 3.31
N ARG A 21 -7.52 -7.76 4.55
CA ARG A 21 -8.90 -7.60 5.01
C ARG A 21 -9.65 -6.54 4.19
N SER A 22 -9.04 -5.38 3.97
CA SER A 22 -9.61 -4.32 3.12
C SER A 22 -9.77 -4.80 1.68
N ALA A 23 -8.78 -5.50 1.12
CA ALA A 23 -8.86 -6.03 -0.24
C ALA A 23 -10.03 -7.01 -0.42
N VAL A 24 -10.24 -7.92 0.53
CA VAL A 24 -11.40 -8.83 0.53
C VAL A 24 -12.71 -8.05 0.63
N ASN A 25 -12.79 -7.06 1.54
CA ASN A 25 -13.97 -6.23 1.68
C ASN A 25 -14.30 -5.43 0.42
N PHE A 26 -13.29 -4.92 -0.30
CA PHE A 26 -13.49 -4.26 -1.59
C PHE A 26 -14.16 -5.19 -2.61
N LEU A 27 -13.74 -6.46 -2.67
CA LEU A 27 -14.34 -7.44 -3.57
C LEU A 27 -15.79 -7.77 -3.18
N ILE A 28 -16.05 -7.98 -1.88
CA ILE A 28 -17.40 -8.24 -1.37
C ILE A 28 -18.33 -7.05 -1.65
N HIS A 29 -17.88 -5.82 -1.38
CA HIS A 29 -18.65 -4.61 -1.62
C HIS A 29 -18.92 -4.39 -3.11
N ALA A 30 -17.91 -4.59 -3.96
CA ALA A 30 -18.07 -4.50 -5.41
C ALA A 30 -19.07 -5.52 -5.97
N ALA A 31 -19.19 -6.70 -5.36
CA ALA A 31 -20.15 -7.72 -5.78
C ALA A 31 -21.60 -7.36 -5.40
N ALA A 32 -21.80 -6.54 -4.36
CA ALA A 32 -23.12 -6.20 -3.82
C ALA A 32 -23.60 -4.78 -4.17
N ILE A 33 -22.72 -3.90 -4.66
CA ILE A 33 -23.06 -2.51 -4.95
C ILE A 33 -24.06 -2.37 -6.11
N ASP A 34 -24.94 -1.37 -6.03
CA ASP A 34 -25.79 -1.00 -7.15
C ASP A 34 -24.93 -0.49 -8.34
N GLY A 35 -24.93 -1.27 -9.42
CA GLY A 35 -24.21 -0.93 -10.65
C GLY A 35 -24.68 0.38 -11.31
N SER A 36 -25.91 0.83 -11.02
CA SER A 36 -26.42 2.12 -11.49
C SER A 36 -25.67 3.28 -10.84
N ALA A 37 -25.38 3.18 -9.53
CA ALA A 37 -24.60 4.16 -8.78
C ALA A 37 -23.13 4.24 -9.25
N VAL A 38 -22.56 3.12 -9.71
CA VAL A 38 -21.21 3.10 -10.30
C VAL A 38 -21.17 3.78 -11.67
N GLY A 39 -22.25 3.66 -12.45
CA GLY A 39 -22.38 4.22 -13.78
C GLY A 39 -21.49 3.53 -14.83
N PRO A 40 -21.20 4.17 -15.98
CA PRO A 40 -20.46 3.54 -17.09
C PRO A 40 -18.96 3.39 -16.80
N ARG A 41 -18.40 4.17 -15.87
CA ARG A 41 -16.98 4.11 -15.49
C ARG A 41 -16.78 3.07 -14.38
N ARG A 42 -16.78 1.80 -14.79
CA ARG A 42 -16.75 0.61 -13.93
C ARG A 42 -15.40 0.35 -13.24
N ASN A 43 -14.32 0.91 -13.77
CA ASN A 43 -13.00 0.79 -13.15
C ASN A 43 -12.86 1.87 -12.06
N LEU A 44 -12.53 1.42 -10.84
CA LEU A 44 -12.41 2.28 -9.68
C LEU A 44 -11.03 2.09 -9.04
N THR A 45 -10.34 3.19 -8.77
CA THR A 45 -9.17 3.18 -7.87
C THR A 45 -9.65 2.99 -6.44
N MET A 46 -9.17 1.96 -5.76
CA MET A 46 -9.59 1.67 -4.39
C MET A 46 -8.95 2.62 -3.37
N PRO A 47 -9.60 2.86 -2.22
CA PRO A 47 -9.00 3.58 -1.11
C PRO A 47 -7.79 2.82 -0.56
N GLY A 48 -6.84 3.57 0.01
CA GLY A 48 -5.66 3.01 0.63
C GLY A 48 -4.89 4.05 1.44
N VAL A 49 -3.85 3.60 2.12
CA VAL A 49 -2.95 4.45 2.90
C VAL A 49 -1.65 4.59 2.13
N ALA A 50 -1.29 5.83 1.80
CA ALA A 50 -0.05 6.12 1.09
C ALA A 50 1.03 6.55 2.07
N VAL A 51 2.07 5.72 2.20
CA VAL A 51 3.19 5.89 3.12
C VAL A 51 4.51 5.68 2.40
N THR A 52 5.54 6.33 2.92
CA THR A 52 6.93 6.08 2.60
C THR A 52 7.38 4.73 3.17
N VAL A 53 8.45 4.17 2.62
CA VAL A 53 9.16 3.03 3.25
C VAL A 53 9.65 3.40 4.66
N GLY A 54 10.12 4.64 4.87
CA GLY A 54 10.52 5.14 6.18
C GLY A 54 9.39 5.05 7.20
N GLU A 55 8.19 5.54 6.86
CA GLU A 55 7.01 5.46 7.73
C GLU A 55 6.58 4.00 8.01
N GLN A 56 6.80 3.07 7.08
CA GLN A 56 6.60 1.63 7.32
C GLN A 56 7.58 1.09 8.37
N ILE A 57 8.86 1.47 8.29
CA ILE A 57 9.89 1.06 9.25
C ILE A 57 9.63 1.68 10.64
N GLU A 58 9.23 2.95 10.69
CA GLU A 58 8.84 3.60 11.95
C GLU A 58 7.62 2.93 12.58
N ALA A 59 6.64 2.52 11.78
CA ALA A 59 5.49 1.75 12.27
C ALA A 59 5.91 0.38 12.80
N LEU A 60 6.84 -0.31 12.13
CA LEU A 60 7.43 -1.56 12.61
C LEU A 60 8.15 -1.36 13.95
N GLU A 61 8.95 -0.31 14.10
CA GLU A 61 9.65 -0.01 15.35
C GLU A 61 8.67 0.22 16.50
N ARG A 62 7.62 1.00 16.28
CA ARG A 62 6.60 1.28 17.32
C ARG A 62 5.89 0.03 17.80
N ILE A 63 5.68 -0.96 16.93
CA ILE A 63 4.89 -2.17 17.23
C ILE A 63 5.77 -3.34 17.69
N ALA A 64 6.93 -3.54 17.07
CA ALA A 64 7.79 -4.70 17.26
C ALA A 64 9.16 -4.38 17.87
N GLY A 65 9.50 -3.10 18.04
CA GLY A 65 10.73 -2.62 18.67
C GLY A 65 11.96 -2.66 17.77
N ALA A 66 13.04 -2.05 18.25
CA ALA A 66 14.31 -1.89 17.53
C ALA A 66 14.93 -3.21 17.07
N LYS A 67 14.72 -4.33 17.81
CA LYS A 67 15.23 -5.65 17.40
C LYS A 67 14.67 -6.09 16.05
N ALA A 68 13.42 -5.76 15.73
CA ALA A 68 12.82 -6.09 14.44
C ALA A 68 13.39 -5.22 13.32
N VAL A 69 13.56 -3.92 13.58
CA VAL A 69 14.14 -2.97 12.61
C VAL A 69 15.59 -3.30 12.29
N ASN A 70 16.37 -3.77 13.27
CA ASN A 70 17.77 -4.16 13.09
C ASN A 70 17.97 -5.38 12.16
N LEU A 71 16.89 -6.07 11.77
CA LEU A 71 16.93 -7.14 10.77
C LEU A 71 16.85 -6.59 9.32
N ILE A 72 16.62 -5.29 9.13
CA ILE A 72 16.57 -4.66 7.81
C ILE A 72 17.99 -4.28 7.39
N ARG A 73 18.42 -4.76 6.21
CA ARG A 73 19.71 -4.44 5.60
C ARG A 73 19.47 -3.61 4.35
N GLU A 74 19.98 -2.38 4.34
CA GLU A 74 19.89 -1.51 3.16
C GLU A 74 20.93 -1.91 2.13
N GLU A 75 20.46 -2.42 0.99
CA GLU A 75 21.31 -2.80 -0.15
C GLU A 75 20.62 -2.32 -1.43
N PRO A 76 20.89 -1.09 -1.89
CA PRO A 76 20.24 -0.51 -3.05
C PRO A 76 20.40 -1.38 -4.31
N ASP A 77 19.31 -1.58 -5.04
CA ASP A 77 19.30 -2.32 -6.30
C ASP A 77 18.71 -1.44 -7.40
N ASP A 78 19.55 -1.08 -8.37
CA ASP A 78 19.17 -0.20 -9.49
C ASP A 78 18.10 -0.80 -10.40
N THR A 79 18.06 -2.13 -10.53
CA THR A 79 17.07 -2.85 -11.33
C THR A 79 15.69 -2.75 -10.67
N ILE A 80 15.62 -3.03 -9.37
CA ILE A 80 14.38 -2.87 -8.58
C ILE A 80 13.96 -1.40 -8.56
N TRP A 81 14.92 -0.49 -8.37
CA TRP A 81 14.63 0.93 -8.33
C TRP A 81 14.07 1.45 -9.66
N ALA A 82 14.58 0.97 -10.80
CA ALA A 82 14.07 1.35 -12.11
C ALA A 82 12.59 1.00 -12.30
N ILE A 83 12.11 -0.08 -11.68
CA ILE A 83 10.71 -0.50 -11.70
C ILE A 83 9.89 0.34 -10.72
N VAL A 84 10.33 0.37 -9.45
CA VAL A 84 9.55 0.94 -8.34
C VAL A 84 9.36 2.45 -8.49
N LYS A 85 10.35 3.18 -9.03
CA LYS A 85 10.27 4.64 -9.20
C LYS A 85 9.15 5.09 -10.14
N GLY A 86 8.67 4.20 -11.01
CA GLY A 86 7.58 4.46 -11.95
C GLY A 86 6.19 4.14 -11.40
N TRP A 87 6.09 3.55 -10.21
CA TRP A 87 4.80 3.18 -9.63
C TRP A 87 4.02 4.40 -9.14
N PRO A 88 2.68 4.36 -9.23
CA PRO A 88 1.85 5.42 -8.68
C PRO A 88 1.97 5.47 -7.15
N THR A 89 2.02 6.69 -6.60
CA THR A 89 2.36 6.92 -5.19
C THR A 89 1.13 7.15 -4.32
N ARG A 90 0.28 8.11 -4.68
CA ARG A 90 -0.91 8.53 -3.92
C ARG A 90 -2.14 8.52 -4.82
N PHE A 91 -3.25 8.04 -4.26
CA PHE A 91 -4.54 8.10 -4.90
C PHE A 91 -5.55 8.82 -4.00
N GLU A 92 -6.23 9.82 -4.57
CA GLU A 92 -7.36 10.44 -3.91
C GLU A 92 -8.50 9.42 -3.73
N ALA A 93 -8.71 8.52 -4.71
CA ALA A 93 -9.74 7.47 -4.71
C ALA A 93 -11.11 7.97 -4.21
N ARG A 94 -11.47 9.19 -4.62
CA ARG A 94 -12.68 9.89 -4.18
C ARG A 94 -13.95 9.12 -4.53
N ARG A 95 -14.09 8.70 -5.80
CA ARG A 95 -15.28 7.99 -6.28
C ARG A 95 -15.55 6.69 -5.51
N SER A 96 -14.52 5.90 -5.22
CA SER A 96 -14.71 4.65 -4.47
C SER A 96 -15.08 4.93 -3.01
N ARG A 97 -14.52 5.96 -2.37
CA ARG A 97 -14.97 6.39 -1.03
C ARG A 97 -16.42 6.85 -1.02
N GLU A 98 -16.82 7.68 -1.98
CA GLU A 98 -18.21 8.14 -2.13
C GLU A 98 -19.18 6.97 -2.39
N LEU A 99 -18.70 5.88 -3.00
CA LEU A 99 -19.42 4.63 -3.21
C LEU A 99 -19.35 3.65 -2.03
N GLY A 100 -18.74 4.04 -0.91
CA GLY A 100 -18.73 3.26 0.34
C GLY A 100 -17.62 2.22 0.49
N PHE A 101 -16.58 2.23 -0.36
CA PHE A 101 -15.42 1.35 -0.19
C PHE A 101 -14.53 1.83 0.99
N ALA A 102 -14.07 0.90 1.84
CA ALA A 102 -13.19 1.15 2.99
C ALA A 102 -12.34 -0.08 3.39
#